data_AF-A0A660E9K8-F1
#
_entry.id   AF-A0A660E9K8-F1
#
_cell.length_a   1.000
_cell.length_b   1.000
_cell.length_c   1.000
_cell.angle_alpha   90.00
_cell.angle_beta   90.00
_cell.angle_gamma   90.00
#
_symmetry.space_group_name_H-M   'P 1'
#
loop_
_entity.id
_entity.type
_entity.pdbx_description
1 polymer ?
#
loop_
_entity_poly.entity_id
_entity_poly.type
_entity_poly.pdbx_seq_one_letter_code
_entity_poly.pdbx_strand_id
1 'polypeptide(L)'
;MKLILQRIDYRIVTLYFFIALILPIVQVIQSLNRRLLVSNTFFDSPYTKWIGIDSFHFSSTAFYLILPLLAALPVSTLIRKDLDSGFLAQLQLRLSVKSVFKSYLFVTALLGAAIIVIPLLVNFLLYFLLIPNIHPDNLLNSNILVINRNTLLVGLFFQHPFMHVLLSIIFAGFWGAMFAIFCLGWSLLINNRFVAMTAGFVLQLAILLVHGMTDLSVTFVPMYFVTETSQNDIQLWVVLLMTMLMGVGTAVLAMGGYRYRIIE
;
A
#
# COMPACT_ATOMS: atom_id res chain seq x y z
N MET A 1 1.76 -24.01 4.92
CA MET A 1 0.91 -22.88 5.35
C MET A 1 0.65 -22.82 6.87
N LYS A 2 -0.05 -23.78 7.50
CA LYS A 2 -0.39 -23.73 8.94
C LYS A 2 0.81 -23.49 9.88
N LEU A 3 1.95 -24.14 9.61
CA LEU A 3 3.17 -23.99 10.42
C LEU A 3 3.77 -22.58 10.40
N ILE A 4 3.67 -21.87 9.25
CA ILE A 4 4.21 -20.50 9.13
C ILE A 4 3.29 -19.51 9.85
N LEU A 5 1.97 -19.68 9.73
CA LEU A 5 0.99 -18.84 10.43
C LEU A 5 1.13 -18.92 11.96
N GLN A 6 1.52 -20.07 12.50
CA GLN A 6 1.74 -20.25 13.94
C GLN A 6 2.99 -19.53 14.48
N ARG A 7 3.94 -19.17 13.62
CA ARG A 7 5.17 -18.46 14.01
C ARG A 7 5.06 -16.94 13.98
N ILE A 8 3.98 -16.44 13.37
CA ILE A 8 3.67 -15.01 13.35
C ILE A 8 3.53 -14.53 14.79
N ASP A 9 4.34 -13.56 15.17
CA ASP A 9 4.21 -12.92 16.46
C ASP A 9 3.09 -11.89 16.38
N TYR A 10 1.90 -12.28 16.81
CA TYR A 10 0.71 -11.42 16.78
C TYR A 10 0.92 -10.11 17.54
N ARG A 11 1.73 -10.09 18.61
CA ARG A 11 1.98 -8.85 19.37
C ARG A 11 2.75 -7.84 18.52
N ILE A 12 3.78 -8.30 17.82
CA ILE A 12 4.59 -7.46 16.93
C ILE A 12 3.77 -7.02 15.71
N VAL A 13 2.98 -7.93 15.12
CA VAL A 13 2.12 -7.58 13.98
C VAL A 13 1.07 -6.55 14.38
N THR A 14 0.43 -6.71 15.54
CA THR A 14 -0.50 -5.71 16.09
C THR A 14 0.17 -4.37 16.32
N LEU A 15 1.42 -4.33 16.81
CA LEU A 15 2.19 -3.09 16.91
C LEU A 15 2.38 -2.41 15.54
N TYR A 16 2.69 -3.17 14.50
CA TYR A 16 2.80 -2.62 13.14
C TYR A 16 1.48 -2.06 12.62
N PHE A 17 0.35 -2.68 12.96
CA PHE A 17 -0.97 -2.12 12.65
C PHE A 17 -1.19 -0.77 13.33
N PHE A 18 -0.82 -0.64 14.61
CA PHE A 18 -0.89 0.65 15.30
C PHE A 18 0.01 1.71 14.65
N ILE A 19 1.22 1.34 14.23
CA ILE A 19 2.12 2.25 13.52
C ILE A 19 1.50 2.70 12.19
N ALA A 20 0.94 1.77 11.41
CA ALA A 20 0.30 2.07 10.14
C ALA A 20 -0.98 2.93 10.29
N LEU A 21 -1.62 2.90 11.46
CA LEU A 21 -2.79 3.73 11.79
C LEU A 21 -2.46 5.18 12.17
N ILE A 22 -1.20 5.50 12.50
CA ILE A 22 -0.83 6.85 12.95
C ILE A 22 -1.18 7.91 11.89
N LEU A 23 -0.68 7.75 10.66
CA LEU A 23 -0.89 8.75 9.62
C LEU A 23 -2.37 8.90 9.22
N PRO A 24 -3.16 7.82 9.05
CA PRO A 24 -4.59 7.97 8.78
C PRO A 24 -5.38 8.61 9.92
N ILE A 25 -5.00 8.41 11.19
CA ILE A 25 -5.65 9.10 12.32
C ILE A 25 -5.25 10.57 12.34
N VAL A 26 -3.96 10.89 12.14
CA VAL A 26 -3.48 12.27 12.05
C VAL A 26 -4.19 13.03 10.92
N GLN A 27 -4.38 12.39 9.77
CA GLN A 27 -5.12 12.96 8.63
C GLN A 27 -6.55 13.33 9.02
N VAL A 28 -7.25 12.46 9.75
CA VAL A 28 -8.62 12.72 10.22
C VAL A 28 -8.65 13.93 11.15
N ILE A 29 -7.72 14.02 12.10
CA ILE A 29 -7.62 15.16 13.02
C ILE A 29 -7.35 16.46 12.24
N GLN A 30 -6.43 16.43 11.28
CA GLN A 30 -6.13 17.60 10.43
C GLN A 30 -7.35 18.05 9.61
N SER A 31 -8.05 17.08 9.00
CA SER A 31 -9.27 17.31 8.23
C SER A 31 -10.39 17.93 9.06
N LEU A 32 -10.62 17.41 10.28
CA LEU A 32 -11.62 17.96 11.21
C LEU A 32 -11.24 19.36 11.71
N ASN A 33 -9.98 19.60 12.07
CA ASN A 33 -9.53 20.93 12.49
C ASN A 33 -9.73 21.95 11.37
N ARG A 34 -9.43 21.59 10.12
CA ARG A 34 -9.67 22.45 8.97
C ARG A 34 -11.16 22.72 8.75
N ARG A 35 -12.02 21.74 9.02
CA ARG A 35 -13.48 21.88 8.94
C ARG A 35 -14.01 22.95 9.92
N LEU A 36 -13.42 23.08 11.11
CA LEU A 36 -13.81 24.10 12.10
C LEU A 36 -13.46 25.54 11.65
N LEU A 37 -12.48 25.69 10.76
CA LEU A 37 -11.96 26.99 10.32
C LEU A 37 -12.65 27.49 9.03
N VAL A 38 -13.40 26.63 8.34
CA VAL A 38 -13.99 26.93 7.03
C VAL A 38 -15.52 26.91 7.13
N SER A 39 -16.18 27.95 6.63
CA SER A 39 -17.64 28.12 6.72
C SER A 39 -18.44 27.24 5.75
N ASN A 40 -17.84 26.78 4.64
CA ASN A 40 -18.53 26.04 3.59
C ASN A 40 -18.19 24.53 3.61
N THR A 41 -18.70 23.82 4.62
CA THR A 41 -18.48 22.37 4.80
C THR A 41 -19.71 21.54 4.46
N PHE A 42 -20.69 22.16 3.77
CA PHE A 42 -22.00 21.56 3.53
C PHE A 42 -21.94 20.36 2.56
N PHE A 43 -20.95 20.35 1.66
CA PHE A 43 -20.75 19.29 0.67
C PHE A 43 -19.65 18.30 1.06
N ASP A 44 -19.17 18.36 2.31
CA ASP A 44 -18.20 17.40 2.83
C ASP A 44 -18.89 16.05 3.04
N SER A 45 -18.26 15.01 2.51
CA SER A 45 -18.74 13.63 2.58
C SER A 45 -17.58 12.67 2.90
N PRO A 46 -17.83 11.52 3.54
CA PRO A 46 -16.81 10.48 3.75
C PRO A 46 -16.02 10.15 2.48
N TYR A 47 -16.68 10.10 1.33
CA TYR A 47 -16.03 9.79 0.04
C TYR A 47 -15.08 10.88 -0.44
N THR A 48 -15.24 12.12 0.03
CA THR A 48 -14.45 13.29 -0.41
C THR A 48 -13.32 13.66 0.56
N LYS A 49 -13.33 13.13 1.79
CA LYS A 49 -12.41 13.51 2.87
C LYS A 49 -11.48 12.40 3.32
N TRP A 50 -11.79 11.16 3.00
CA TRP A 50 -10.92 10.04 3.36
C TRP A 50 -9.55 10.17 2.69
N ILE A 51 -8.57 9.49 3.28
CA ILE A 51 -7.15 9.67 2.96
C ILE A 51 -6.80 9.45 1.49
N GLY A 52 -7.57 8.63 0.75
CA GLY A 52 -7.32 8.34 -0.66
C GLY A 52 -7.67 9.48 -1.62
N ILE A 53 -8.49 10.45 -1.21
CA ILE A 53 -8.78 11.68 -1.99
C ILE A 53 -7.98 12.86 -1.50
N ASP A 54 -7.61 12.86 -0.22
CA ASP A 54 -7.00 14.02 0.42
C ASP A 54 -5.58 14.28 -0.07
N SER A 55 -5.48 15.17 -1.07
CA SER A 55 -4.23 15.63 -1.65
C SER A 55 -3.67 16.90 -0.98
N PHE A 56 -4.34 17.41 0.07
CA PHE A 56 -3.97 18.68 0.69
C PHE A 56 -3.13 18.49 1.95
N HIS A 57 -3.35 17.42 2.69
CA HIS A 57 -2.64 17.16 3.92
C HIS A 57 -1.42 16.27 3.68
N PHE A 58 -0.27 16.71 4.19
CA PHE A 58 0.98 15.96 4.11
C PHE A 58 0.87 14.55 4.70
N SER A 59 0.00 14.31 5.68
CA SER A 59 -0.23 12.99 6.27
C SER A 59 -0.65 11.94 5.23
N SER A 60 -1.50 12.33 4.27
CA SER A 60 -1.97 11.45 3.19
C SER A 60 -0.82 11.13 2.24
N THR A 61 -0.12 12.17 1.76
CA THR A 61 1.04 12.00 0.90
C THR A 61 2.13 11.15 1.57
N ALA A 62 2.40 11.39 2.85
CA ALA A 62 3.35 10.63 3.63
C ALA A 62 2.95 9.15 3.74
N PHE A 63 1.67 8.85 3.97
CA PHE A 63 1.19 7.46 4.08
C PHE A 63 1.47 6.67 2.80
N TYR A 64 1.09 7.20 1.64
CA TYR A 64 1.35 6.54 0.35
C TYR A 64 2.83 6.54 -0.02
N LEU A 65 3.61 7.54 0.42
CA LEU A 65 5.06 7.58 0.25
C LEU A 65 5.78 6.48 1.05
N ILE A 66 5.36 6.21 2.29
CA ILE A 66 5.96 5.16 3.14
C ILE A 66 5.25 3.81 3.02
N LEU A 67 4.21 3.70 2.21
CA LEU A 67 3.45 2.46 1.99
C LEU A 67 4.35 1.23 1.74
N PRO A 68 5.40 1.29 0.89
CA PRO A 68 6.30 0.14 0.70
C PRO A 68 7.00 -0.30 1.98
N LEU A 69 7.37 0.66 2.84
CA LEU A 69 8.05 0.40 4.11
C LEU A 69 7.08 -0.24 5.11
N LEU A 70 5.84 0.27 5.20
CA LEU A 70 4.79 -0.29 6.05
C LEU A 70 4.47 -1.73 5.64
N ALA A 71 4.35 -1.99 4.34
CA ALA A 71 4.12 -3.33 3.78
C ALA A 71 5.26 -4.32 4.12
N ALA A 72 6.50 -3.84 4.20
CA ALA A 72 7.67 -4.66 4.48
C ALA A 72 7.87 -5.01 5.97
N LEU A 73 7.30 -4.24 6.90
CA LEU A 73 7.44 -4.43 8.36
C LEU A 73 7.16 -5.88 8.80
N PRO A 74 5.93 -6.42 8.64
CA PRO A 74 5.60 -7.76 9.15
C PRO A 74 6.40 -8.86 8.45
N VAL A 75 6.70 -8.66 7.16
CA VAL A 75 7.42 -9.61 6.31
C VAL A 75 8.87 -9.74 6.75
N SER A 76 9.55 -8.61 6.93
CA SER A 76 10.95 -8.56 7.33
C SER A 76 11.16 -9.28 8.67
N THR A 77 10.26 -9.10 9.63
CA THR A 77 10.34 -9.82 10.92
C THR A 77 10.10 -11.32 10.79
N LEU A 78 9.13 -11.73 9.99
CA LEU A 78 8.78 -13.14 9.82
C LEU A 78 9.94 -13.89 9.17
N ILE A 79 10.40 -13.42 8.00
CA ILE A 79 11.45 -14.11 7.25
C ILE A 79 12.79 -14.06 7.99
N ARG A 80 13.11 -12.95 8.65
CA ARG A 80 14.40 -12.82 9.34
C ARG A 80 14.48 -13.73 10.56
N LYS A 81 13.40 -13.81 11.34
CA LYS A 81 13.31 -14.76 12.47
C LYS A 81 13.50 -16.20 12.01
N ASP A 82 12.93 -16.57 10.87
CA ASP A 82 13.02 -17.93 10.35
C ASP A 82 14.39 -18.25 9.72
N LEU A 83 15.07 -17.25 9.14
CA LEU A 83 16.46 -17.36 8.69
C LEU A 83 17.44 -17.47 9.87
N ASP A 84 17.35 -16.57 10.84
CA ASP A 84 18.27 -16.52 11.99
C ASP A 84 18.13 -17.75 12.90
N SER A 85 16.93 -18.35 12.99
CA SER A 85 16.70 -19.57 13.77
C SER A 85 17.01 -20.87 13.00
N GLY A 86 17.41 -20.80 11.73
CA GLY A 86 17.60 -21.97 10.87
C GLY A 86 16.31 -22.74 10.56
N PHE A 87 15.15 -22.20 10.94
CA PHE A 87 13.85 -22.83 10.74
C PHE A 87 13.51 -23.01 9.26
N LEU A 88 13.92 -22.05 8.42
CA LEU A 88 13.74 -22.16 6.97
C LEU A 88 14.43 -23.42 6.42
N ALA A 89 15.68 -23.68 6.83
CA ALA A 89 16.44 -24.85 6.41
C ALA A 89 15.78 -26.16 6.91
N GLN A 90 15.33 -26.18 8.16
CA GLN A 90 14.61 -27.34 8.71
C GLN A 90 13.31 -27.64 7.96
N LEU A 91 12.57 -26.61 7.54
CA LEU A 91 11.37 -26.76 6.71
C LEU A 91 11.70 -27.33 5.33
N GLN A 92 12.78 -26.87 4.71
CA GLN A 92 13.23 -27.34 3.39
C GLN A 92 13.68 -28.82 3.41
N LEU A 93 14.16 -29.32 4.56
CA LEU A 93 14.50 -30.74 4.73
C LEU A 93 13.26 -31.66 4.85
N ARG A 94 12.15 -31.14 5.37
CA ARG A 94 10.93 -31.93 5.67
C ARG A 94 9.83 -31.79 4.62
N LEU A 95 9.84 -30.70 3.87
CA LEU A 95 8.81 -30.34 2.89
C LEU A 95 9.45 -29.98 1.56
N SER A 96 8.70 -30.07 0.47
CA SER A 96 9.19 -29.60 -0.82
C SER A 96 9.48 -28.10 -0.77
N VAL A 97 10.68 -27.71 -1.20
CA VAL A 97 11.14 -26.31 -1.21
C VAL A 97 10.13 -25.40 -1.92
N LYS A 98 9.54 -25.89 -3.02
CA LYS A 98 8.48 -25.17 -3.77
C LYS A 98 7.25 -24.87 -2.90
N SER A 99 6.81 -25.81 -2.06
CA SER A 99 5.65 -25.63 -1.18
C SER A 99 5.93 -24.65 -0.04
N VAL A 100 7.14 -24.72 0.52
CA VAL A 100 7.61 -23.77 1.55
C VAL A 100 7.62 -22.35 0.98
N PHE A 101 8.25 -22.16 -0.19
CA PHE A 101 8.35 -20.84 -0.81
C PHE A 101 6.99 -20.24 -1.18
N LYS A 102 6.09 -21.04 -1.78
CA LYS A 102 4.71 -20.62 -2.05
C LYS A 102 3.97 -20.20 -0.78
N SER A 103 4.19 -20.89 0.33
CA SER A 103 3.58 -20.52 1.60
C SER A 103 4.11 -19.17 2.11
N TYR A 104 5.42 -18.90 2.01
CA TYR A 104 5.99 -17.60 2.37
C TYR A 104 5.48 -16.47 1.48
N LEU A 105 5.39 -16.68 0.17
CA LEU A 105 4.83 -15.69 -0.76
C LEU A 105 3.38 -15.35 -0.40
N PHE A 106 2.55 -16.36 -0.13
CA PHE A 106 1.15 -16.14 0.22
C PHE A 106 0.97 -15.39 1.54
N VAL A 107 1.68 -15.82 2.60
CA VAL A 107 1.61 -15.15 3.91
C VAL A 107 2.14 -13.72 3.82
N THR A 108 3.21 -13.51 3.06
CA THR A 108 3.80 -12.18 2.80
C THR A 108 2.83 -11.27 2.08
N ALA A 109 2.18 -11.76 1.02
CA ALA A 109 1.17 -11.01 0.29
C ALA A 109 0.00 -10.62 1.21
N LEU A 110 -0.49 -11.57 2.02
CA LEU A 110 -1.61 -11.33 2.92
C LEU A 110 -1.28 -10.30 4.00
N LEU A 111 -0.11 -10.41 4.64
CA LEU A 111 0.33 -9.46 5.66
C LEU A 111 0.59 -8.07 5.07
N GLY A 112 1.25 -8.01 3.91
CA GLY A 112 1.52 -6.76 3.18
C GLY A 112 0.27 -6.07 2.68
N ALA A 113 -0.75 -6.80 2.25
CA ALA A 113 -2.05 -6.23 1.91
C ALA A 113 -2.80 -5.77 3.17
N ALA A 114 -2.87 -6.62 4.20
CA ALA A 114 -3.64 -6.33 5.40
C ALA A 114 -3.16 -5.07 6.12
N ILE A 115 -1.83 -4.88 6.25
CA ILE A 115 -1.23 -3.71 6.92
C ILE A 115 -1.58 -2.38 6.25
N ILE A 116 -1.99 -2.41 4.97
CA ILE A 116 -2.43 -1.22 4.21
C ILE A 116 -3.95 -1.11 4.20
N VAL A 117 -4.65 -2.21 3.89
CA VAL A 117 -6.12 -2.24 3.77
C VAL A 117 -6.80 -1.88 5.09
N ILE A 118 -6.34 -2.45 6.21
CA ILE A 118 -7.00 -2.26 7.50
C ILE A 118 -6.94 -0.79 7.94
N PRO A 119 -5.78 -0.10 7.95
CA PRO A 119 -5.75 1.33 8.28
C PRO A 119 -6.58 2.21 7.34
N LEU A 120 -6.59 1.91 6.05
CA LEU A 120 -7.42 2.65 5.08
C LEU A 120 -8.91 2.45 5.33
N LEU A 121 -9.36 1.23 5.62
CA LEU A 121 -10.75 0.95 6.00
C LEU A 121 -11.12 1.66 7.29
N VAL A 122 -10.26 1.62 8.31
CA VAL A 122 -10.51 2.33 9.58
C VAL A 122 -10.65 3.83 9.34
N ASN A 123 -9.75 4.44 8.55
CA ASN A 123 -9.84 5.85 8.18
C ASN A 123 -11.17 6.18 7.48
N PHE A 124 -11.53 5.40 6.46
CA PHE A 124 -12.76 5.62 5.70
C PHE A 124 -14.01 5.47 6.56
N LEU A 125 -14.10 4.40 7.36
CA LEU A 125 -15.23 4.14 8.25
C LEU A 125 -15.34 5.18 9.36
N LEU A 126 -14.22 5.71 9.84
CA LEU A 126 -14.22 6.78 10.84
C LEU A 126 -14.92 8.04 10.31
N TYR A 127 -14.79 8.36 9.02
CA TYR A 127 -15.50 9.50 8.43
C TYR A 127 -17.03 9.34 8.41
N PHE A 128 -17.56 8.13 8.29
CA PHE A 128 -19.02 7.90 8.42
C PHE A 128 -19.55 8.21 9.82
N LEU A 129 -18.70 8.15 10.84
CA LEU A 129 -19.07 8.50 12.21
C LEU A 129 -19.00 10.02 12.46
N LEU A 130 -18.23 10.76 11.66
CA LEU A 130 -17.86 12.15 11.90
C LEU A 130 -18.53 13.16 10.95
N ILE A 131 -18.91 12.72 9.75
CA ILE A 131 -19.39 13.59 8.67
C ILE A 131 -20.68 12.98 8.09
N PRO A 132 -21.68 13.79 7.72
CA PRO A 132 -22.89 13.29 7.06
C PRO A 132 -22.54 12.54 5.76
N ASN A 133 -23.22 11.42 5.54
CA ASN A 133 -23.08 10.62 4.33
C ASN A 133 -23.85 11.27 3.17
N ILE A 134 -23.24 12.28 2.55
CA ILE A 134 -23.78 12.96 1.38
C ILE A 134 -23.22 12.32 0.12
N HIS A 135 -24.08 12.06 -0.86
CA HIS A 135 -23.65 11.54 -2.14
C HIS A 135 -22.84 12.59 -2.92
N PRO A 136 -21.63 12.30 -3.44
CA PRO A 136 -20.87 13.25 -4.22
C PRO A 136 -21.60 13.68 -5.50
N ASP A 137 -21.47 14.95 -5.85
CA ASP A 137 -22.04 15.52 -7.07
C ASP A 137 -20.97 16.26 -7.86
N ASN A 138 -20.93 16.06 -9.18
CA ASN A 138 -19.86 16.58 -10.03
C ASN A 138 -19.82 18.12 -10.08
N LEU A 139 -20.97 18.80 -10.01
CA LEU A 139 -21.02 20.26 -10.02
C LEU A 139 -20.59 20.84 -8.67
N LEU A 140 -21.06 20.20 -7.58
CA LEU A 140 -20.82 20.66 -6.21
C LEU A 140 -19.41 20.32 -5.70
N ASN A 141 -18.79 19.26 -6.23
CA ASN A 141 -17.46 18.77 -5.82
C ASN A 141 -16.39 19.00 -6.90
N SER A 142 -16.52 20.04 -7.73
CA SER A 142 -15.50 20.38 -8.74
C SER A 142 -14.12 20.72 -8.14
N ASN A 143 -14.08 21.14 -6.87
CA ASN A 143 -12.87 21.56 -6.16
C ASN A 143 -11.97 20.40 -5.65
N ILE A 144 -12.48 19.16 -5.60
CA ILE A 144 -11.69 17.99 -5.17
C ILE A 144 -10.93 17.33 -6.33
N LEU A 145 -11.02 17.89 -7.53
CA LEU A 145 -10.35 17.41 -8.74
C LEU A 145 -10.62 15.91 -8.98
N VAL A 146 -11.86 15.45 -8.87
CA VAL A 146 -12.22 14.08 -9.28
C VAL A 146 -12.67 14.12 -10.73
N ILE A 147 -11.71 14.08 -11.65
CA ILE A 147 -11.92 14.21 -13.09
C ILE A 147 -11.18 13.12 -13.87
N ASN A 148 -11.57 12.87 -15.12
CA ASN A 148 -11.02 11.76 -15.94
C ASN A 148 -9.51 11.86 -16.20
N ARG A 149 -8.89 12.99 -15.86
CA ARG A 149 -7.46 13.23 -16.01
C ARG A 149 -6.64 12.62 -14.89
N ASN A 150 -7.15 12.58 -13.67
CA ASN A 150 -6.38 12.30 -12.46
C ASN A 150 -7.04 11.28 -11.51
N THR A 151 -8.22 10.81 -11.86
CA THR A 151 -8.94 9.74 -11.16
C THR A 151 -9.34 8.69 -12.21
N LEU A 152 -9.05 7.42 -11.92
CA LEU A 152 -9.57 6.32 -12.75
C LEU A 152 -11.06 6.12 -12.45
N LEU A 153 -11.82 5.58 -13.40
CA LEU A 153 -13.23 5.16 -13.19
C LEU A 153 -14.15 6.25 -12.60
N VAL A 154 -13.99 7.52 -12.99
CA VAL A 154 -14.77 8.66 -12.46
C VAL A 154 -16.28 8.48 -12.51
N GLY A 155 -16.80 7.84 -13.57
CA GLY A 155 -18.23 7.52 -13.66
C GLY A 155 -18.71 6.65 -12.49
N LEU A 156 -17.87 5.72 -12.02
CA LEU A 156 -18.17 4.88 -10.87
C LEU A 156 -18.11 5.68 -9.55
N PHE A 157 -17.21 6.65 -9.42
CA PHE A 157 -17.18 7.54 -8.25
C PHE A 157 -18.50 8.30 -8.08
N PHE A 158 -19.05 8.87 -9.14
CA PHE A 158 -20.31 9.62 -9.09
C PHE A 158 -21.59 8.75 -9.18
N GLN A 159 -21.50 7.45 -9.43
CA GLN A 159 -22.66 6.54 -9.44
C GLN A 159 -22.72 5.68 -8.17
N HIS A 160 -21.57 5.16 -7.74
CA HIS A 160 -21.42 4.24 -6.63
C HIS A 160 -20.14 4.57 -5.84
N PRO A 161 -20.09 5.72 -5.14
CA PRO A 161 -18.87 6.22 -4.50
C PRO A 161 -18.28 5.24 -3.48
N PHE A 162 -19.12 4.53 -2.74
CA PHE A 162 -18.68 3.49 -1.80
C PHE A 162 -17.90 2.37 -2.48
N MET A 163 -18.36 1.92 -3.65
CA MET A 163 -17.67 0.86 -4.41
C MET A 163 -16.36 1.37 -4.99
N HIS A 164 -16.32 2.63 -5.43
CA HIS A 164 -15.10 3.26 -5.94
C HIS A 164 -14.01 3.38 -4.86
N VAL A 165 -14.38 3.77 -3.63
CA VAL A 165 -13.46 3.78 -2.49
C VAL A 165 -12.96 2.38 -2.15
N LEU A 166 -13.86 1.38 -2.09
CA LEU A 166 -13.45 -0.01 -1.81
C LEU A 166 -12.49 -0.55 -2.86
N LEU A 167 -12.72 -0.28 -4.15
CA LEU A 167 -11.79 -0.66 -5.21
C LEU A 167 -10.43 0.00 -5.02
N SER A 168 -10.40 1.28 -4.67
CA SER A 168 -9.15 2.01 -4.39
C SER A 168 -8.39 1.42 -3.20
N ILE A 169 -9.09 1.05 -2.12
CA ILE A 169 -8.49 0.38 -0.95
C ILE A 169 -7.94 -1.00 -1.31
N ILE A 170 -8.69 -1.80 -2.08
CA ILE A 170 -8.24 -3.12 -2.54
C ILE A 170 -7.02 -2.97 -3.45
N PHE A 171 -7.01 -1.98 -4.33
CA PHE A 171 -5.88 -1.69 -5.21
C PHE A 171 -4.63 -1.26 -4.44
N ALA A 172 -4.78 -0.42 -3.40
CA ALA A 172 -3.69 -0.08 -2.48
C ALA A 172 -3.18 -1.30 -1.70
N GLY A 173 -4.08 -2.17 -1.24
CA GLY A 173 -3.72 -3.45 -0.63
C GLY A 173 -2.94 -4.36 -1.57
N PHE A 174 -3.35 -4.43 -2.84
CA PHE A 174 -2.66 -5.19 -3.86
C PHE A 174 -1.23 -4.69 -4.09
N TRP A 175 -1.03 -3.37 -4.19
CA TRP A 175 0.32 -2.78 -4.24
C TRP A 175 1.12 -3.01 -2.96
N GLY A 176 0.47 -2.96 -1.79
CA GLY A 176 1.07 -3.37 -0.51
C GLY A 176 1.60 -4.81 -0.55
N ALA A 177 0.83 -5.76 -1.08
CA ALA A 177 1.27 -7.14 -1.28
C ALA A 177 2.48 -7.25 -2.24
N MET A 178 2.48 -6.49 -3.34
CA MET A 178 3.60 -6.49 -4.28
C MET A 178 4.89 -5.96 -3.64
N PHE A 179 4.83 -4.85 -2.91
CA PHE A 179 5.99 -4.31 -2.19
C PHE A 179 6.48 -5.26 -1.09
N ALA A 180 5.57 -5.92 -0.39
CA ALA A 180 5.90 -6.96 0.58
C ALA A 180 6.67 -8.13 -0.06
N ILE A 181 6.21 -8.64 -1.20
CA ILE A 181 6.90 -9.72 -1.94
C ILE A 181 8.25 -9.23 -2.47
N PHE A 182 8.34 -7.99 -2.94
CA PHE A 182 9.59 -7.38 -3.39
C PHE A 182 10.64 -7.37 -2.27
N CYS A 183 10.25 -6.93 -1.07
CA CYS A 183 11.14 -6.89 0.09
C CYS A 183 11.48 -8.30 0.61
N LEU A 184 10.57 -9.27 0.48
CA LEU A 184 10.89 -10.68 0.75
C LEU A 184 11.99 -11.19 -0.18
N GLY A 185 11.92 -10.89 -1.48
CA GLY A 185 12.96 -11.27 -2.44
C GLY A 185 14.33 -10.75 -2.02
N TRP A 186 14.42 -9.46 -1.65
CA TRP A 186 15.64 -8.87 -1.11
C TRP A 186 16.08 -9.47 0.22
N SER A 187 15.14 -9.80 1.11
CA SER A 187 15.46 -10.40 2.42
C SER A 187 16.07 -11.79 2.32
N LEU A 188 15.86 -12.48 1.20
CA LEU A 188 16.47 -13.79 0.94
C LEU A 188 17.90 -13.66 0.41
N LEU A 189 18.16 -12.61 -0.37
CA LEU A 189 19.43 -12.33 -1.05
C LEU A 189 20.41 -11.53 -0.17
N ILE A 190 19.90 -10.64 0.68
CA ILE A 190 20.72 -9.75 1.51
C ILE A 190 20.62 -10.16 2.98
N ASN A 191 21.77 -10.31 3.63
CA ASN A 191 21.84 -10.64 5.05
C ASN A 191 21.51 -9.45 5.97
N ASN A 192 21.61 -8.21 5.50
CA ASN A 192 21.23 -7.04 6.30
C ASN A 192 19.71 -6.80 6.27
N ARG A 193 19.07 -7.03 7.42
CA ARG A 193 17.60 -6.87 7.59
C ARG A 193 17.10 -5.48 7.22
N PHE A 194 17.86 -4.44 7.55
CA PHE A 194 17.42 -3.05 7.35
C PHE A 194 17.40 -2.71 5.87
N VAL A 195 18.47 -3.06 5.15
CA VAL A 195 18.59 -2.83 3.70
C VAL A 195 17.47 -3.53 2.94
N ALA A 196 17.23 -4.81 3.24
CA ALA A 196 16.19 -5.59 2.60
C ALA A 196 14.77 -5.06 2.86
N MET A 197 14.51 -4.61 4.09
CA MET A 197 13.22 -4.01 4.46
C MET A 197 12.99 -2.65 3.80
N THR A 198 14.04 -1.81 3.67
CA THR A 198 13.93 -0.48 3.05
C THR A 198 13.92 -0.52 1.52
N ALA A 199 14.24 -1.65 0.90
CA ALA A 199 14.43 -1.75 -0.55
C ALA A 199 13.21 -1.28 -1.35
N GLY A 200 11.99 -1.63 -0.93
CA GLY A 200 10.76 -1.17 -1.60
C GLY A 200 10.55 0.35 -1.50
N PHE A 201 10.92 0.94 -0.36
CA PHE A 201 10.84 2.39 -0.17
C PHE A 201 11.86 3.13 -1.02
N VAL A 202 13.10 2.62 -1.06
CA VAL A 202 14.16 3.18 -1.93
C VAL A 202 13.77 3.08 -3.40
N LEU A 203 13.15 1.97 -3.83
CA LEU A 203 12.62 1.84 -5.19
C LEU A 203 11.57 2.91 -5.49
N GLN A 204 10.61 3.13 -4.59
CA GLN A 204 9.60 4.16 -4.78
C GLN A 204 10.21 5.56 -4.84
N LEU A 205 11.18 5.87 -3.98
CA LEU A 205 11.92 7.13 -4.03
C LEU A 205 12.70 7.30 -5.33
N ALA A 206 13.35 6.25 -5.83
CA ALA A 206 14.07 6.30 -7.10
C ALA A 206 13.11 6.60 -8.26
N ILE A 207 11.96 5.93 -8.32
CA ILE A 207 10.92 6.19 -9.34
C ILE A 207 10.39 7.62 -9.22
N LEU A 208 10.16 8.11 -7.99
CA LEU A 208 9.74 9.49 -7.73
C LEU A 208 10.77 10.52 -8.23
N LEU A 209 12.07 10.29 -7.96
CA LEU A 209 13.14 11.16 -8.43
C LEU A 209 13.23 11.17 -9.95
N VAL A 210 13.13 10.00 -10.60
CA VAL A 210 13.11 9.91 -12.06
C VAL A 210 11.92 10.67 -12.64
N HIS A 211 10.73 10.58 -12.02
CA HIS A 211 9.57 11.35 -12.45
C HIS A 211 9.80 12.86 -12.33
N GLY A 212 10.42 13.33 -11.23
CA GLY A 212 10.77 14.74 -11.05
C GLY A 212 11.82 15.26 -12.03
N MET A 213 12.59 14.38 -12.68
CA MET A 213 13.52 14.74 -13.75
C MET A 213 12.88 14.75 -15.15
N THR A 214 11.62 14.31 -15.27
CA THR A 214 10.88 14.27 -16.54
C THR A 214 9.80 15.34 -16.56
N ASP A 215 9.64 16.06 -17.67
CA ASP A 215 8.54 17.03 -17.86
C ASP A 215 7.20 16.34 -18.24
N LEU A 216 7.02 15.07 -17.86
CA LEU A 216 5.83 14.29 -18.19
C LEU A 216 4.69 14.64 -17.23
N SER A 217 3.54 15.04 -17.77
CA SER A 217 2.33 15.29 -16.96
C SER A 217 1.72 14.01 -16.39
N VAL A 218 1.95 12.87 -17.04
CA VAL A 218 1.43 11.57 -16.65
C VAL A 218 2.37 10.91 -15.64
N THR A 219 1.83 10.56 -14.48
CA THR A 219 2.61 9.91 -13.43
C THR A 219 2.77 8.41 -13.68
N PHE A 220 3.98 7.93 -13.41
CA PHE A 220 4.30 6.50 -13.31
C PHE A 220 4.74 6.10 -11.90
N VAL A 221 4.59 6.98 -10.91
CA VAL A 221 5.02 6.72 -9.53
C VAL A 221 3.88 6.06 -8.74
N PRO A 222 4.10 4.88 -8.11
CA PRO A 222 3.06 4.17 -7.38
C PRO A 222 2.33 5.01 -6.32
N MET A 223 3.04 5.83 -5.55
CA MET A 223 2.40 6.66 -4.52
C MET A 223 1.32 7.60 -5.07
N TYR A 224 1.39 7.98 -6.35
CA TYR A 224 0.47 8.93 -6.95
C TYR A 224 -0.74 8.28 -7.60
N PHE A 225 -0.63 7.05 -8.12
CA PHE A 225 -1.75 6.38 -8.78
C PHE A 225 -2.44 5.32 -7.92
N VAL A 226 -1.87 4.98 -6.77
CA VAL A 226 -2.49 4.10 -5.77
C VAL A 226 -3.53 4.83 -4.92
N THR A 227 -3.46 6.17 -4.85
CA THR A 227 -4.52 7.00 -4.27
C THR A 227 -5.75 6.99 -5.19
N GLU A 228 -6.93 7.31 -4.65
CA GLU A 228 -8.16 7.34 -5.44
C GLU A 228 -8.17 8.52 -6.44
N THR A 229 -7.70 9.69 -5.99
CA THR A 229 -7.38 10.81 -6.88
C THR A 229 -5.96 11.31 -6.63
N SER A 230 -5.40 11.97 -7.63
CA SER A 230 -4.04 12.49 -7.62
C SER A 230 -3.98 13.92 -8.13
N GLN A 231 -2.90 14.62 -7.80
CA GLN A 231 -2.62 15.91 -8.43
C GLN A 231 -2.00 15.76 -9.83
N ASN A 232 -1.44 14.59 -10.13
CA ASN A 232 -0.82 14.26 -11.41
C ASN A 232 -1.80 13.53 -12.33
N ASP A 233 -1.54 13.55 -13.63
CA ASP A 233 -2.40 12.86 -14.59
C ASP A 233 -2.21 11.35 -14.48
N ILE A 234 -3.31 10.61 -14.36
CA ILE A 234 -3.31 9.16 -14.30
C ILE A 234 -3.89 8.61 -15.60
N GLN A 235 -3.13 7.73 -16.25
CA GLN A 235 -3.61 6.97 -17.40
C GLN A 235 -3.59 5.48 -17.09
N LEU A 236 -4.71 4.79 -17.39
CA LEU A 236 -4.89 3.39 -17.06
C LEU A 236 -3.78 2.49 -17.64
N TRP A 237 -3.34 2.74 -18.87
CA TRP A 237 -2.31 1.94 -19.50
C TRP A 237 -0.94 2.08 -18.80
N VAL A 238 -0.60 3.26 -18.25
CA VAL A 238 0.63 3.48 -17.48
C VAL A 238 0.55 2.72 -16.16
N VAL A 239 -0.60 2.78 -15.48
CA VAL A 239 -0.83 2.04 -14.24
C VAL A 239 -0.69 0.54 -14.47
N LEU A 240 -1.30 0.01 -15.54
CA LEU A 240 -1.17 -1.40 -15.92
C LEU A 240 0.28 -1.79 -16.25
N LEU A 241 0.99 -0.94 -17.00
CA LEU A 241 2.39 -1.16 -17.34
C LEU A 241 3.27 -1.20 -16.08
N MET A 242 3.15 -0.23 -15.18
CA MET A 242 3.93 -0.17 -13.94
C MET A 242 3.60 -1.34 -13.01
N THR A 243 2.32 -1.72 -12.94
CA THR A 243 1.88 -2.92 -12.21
C THR A 243 2.52 -4.18 -12.81
N MET A 244 2.55 -4.31 -14.13
CA MET A 244 3.18 -5.45 -14.80
C MET A 244 4.69 -5.49 -14.55
N LEU A 245 5.39 -4.35 -14.66
CA LEU A 245 6.83 -4.24 -14.40
C LEU A 245 7.17 -4.63 -12.95
N MET A 246 6.40 -4.14 -11.98
CA MET A 246 6.55 -4.52 -10.58
C MET A 246 6.28 -6.02 -10.37
N GLY A 247 5.27 -6.57 -11.05
CA GLY A 247 4.94 -8.00 -11.01
C GLY A 247 6.07 -8.89 -11.54
N VAL A 248 6.66 -8.50 -12.67
CA VAL A 248 7.83 -9.20 -13.23
C VAL A 248 9.05 -9.04 -12.31
N GLY A 249 9.34 -7.83 -11.82
CA GLY A 249 10.47 -7.56 -10.94
C GLY A 249 10.42 -8.36 -9.64
N THR A 250 9.25 -8.38 -8.99
CA THR A 250 9.00 -9.19 -7.78
C THR A 250 9.13 -10.68 -8.05
N ALA A 251 8.62 -11.19 -9.18
CA ALA A 251 8.75 -12.60 -9.54
C ALA A 251 10.21 -12.99 -9.79
N VAL A 252 10.97 -12.17 -10.51
CA VAL A 252 12.41 -12.40 -10.77
C VAL A 252 13.20 -12.42 -9.46
N LEU A 253 12.97 -11.45 -8.57
CA LEU A 253 13.64 -11.40 -7.26
C LEU A 253 13.27 -12.61 -6.38
N ALA A 254 12.00 -12.99 -6.36
CA ALA A 254 11.54 -14.15 -5.63
C ALA A 254 12.17 -15.45 -6.17
N MET A 255 12.26 -15.61 -7.50
CA MET A 255 12.95 -16.76 -8.11
C MET A 255 14.46 -16.75 -7.84
N GLY A 256 15.10 -15.57 -7.86
CA GLY A 256 16.50 -15.40 -7.51
C GLY A 256 16.80 -15.81 -6.07
N GLY A 257 15.99 -15.32 -5.12
CA GLY A 257 16.09 -15.68 -3.70
C GLY A 257 15.82 -17.17 -3.45
N TYR A 258 14.87 -17.76 -4.17
CA TYR A 258 14.60 -19.21 -4.14
C TYR A 258 15.82 -20.03 -4.58
N ARG A 259 16.48 -19.64 -5.69
CA ARG A 259 17.68 -20.36 -6.19
C ARG A 259 18.88 -20.21 -5.25
N TYR A 260 19.10 -19.00 -4.73
CA TYR A 260 20.20 -18.71 -3.81
C TYR A 260 20.17 -19.64 -2.58
N ARG A 261 19.00 -19.85 -1.98
CA ARG A 261 18.81 -20.66 -0.76
C ARG A 261 18.66 -22.18 -0.99
N ILE A 262 18.83 -22.66 -2.21
CA ILE A 262 18.84 -24.11 -2.52
C ILE A 262 20.25 -24.60 -2.83
N ILE A 263 21.11 -23.70 -3.31
CA ILE A 263 22.45 -24.04 -3.78
C ILE A 263 23.49 -23.85 -2.65
N GLU A 264 23.23 -22.95 -1.69
CA GLU A 264 23.93 -22.85 -0.40
C GLU A 264 23.29 -23.77 0.65
#